data_AF-A0A0L1KTQ0-F1
#
_entry.id   AF-A0A0L1KTQ0-F1
#
_cell.length_a   1.000
_cell.length_b   1.000
_cell.length_c   1.000
_cell.angle_alpha   90.00
_cell.angle_beta   90.00
_cell.angle_gamma   90.00
#
_symmetry.space_group_name_H-M   'P 1'
#
loop_
_entity.id
_entity.type
_entity.pdbx_description
1 polymer ?
#
loop_
_entity_poly.entity_id
_entity_poly.type
_entity_poly.pdbx_seq_one_letter_code
_entity_poly.pdbx_strand_id
1 'polypeptide(L)'
;MHYGHINALRQAKSMCDELIVGIHSSAEIRIHKTHLPIMGDDERYTLVRACRWVDYVVEDAPYTTSLRMMELYDIDFAVHGDDLTTTETGENSYQAIIDNHQMRYFTRTPGVSSSEIVQWILTGRPTIDDGPARKVLKMCENPLRPCQSSKGKVVGLIDGAWDVLTAADVRLLAAAKSMVDILIIGVKTDERPNAVLSLAERCVVLAGCKYVDRIVDASSQPSGIDVLFSAGEANRVNGLAVTWVIHIGENLLDNQEHLIREIHQSRDLYA
;
A
#
# COMPACT_ATOMS: atom_id res chain seq x y z
N MET A 1 -4.85 1.79 -5.35
CA MET A 1 -3.65 0.97 -5.67
C MET A 1 -3.98 -0.49 -5.37
N HIS A 2 -3.44 -1.46 -6.09
CA HIS A 2 -3.73 -2.89 -5.88
C HIS A 2 -2.47 -3.75 -6.04
N TYR A 3 -2.53 -5.05 -5.75
CA TYR A 3 -1.34 -5.92 -5.74
C TYR A 3 -0.59 -5.98 -7.08
N GLY A 4 -1.29 -5.82 -8.21
CA GLY A 4 -0.65 -5.65 -9.52
C GLY A 4 0.27 -4.41 -9.62
N HIS A 5 -0.13 -3.25 -9.09
CA HIS A 5 0.72 -2.05 -9.04
C HIS A 5 1.93 -2.27 -8.11
N ILE A 6 1.69 -2.93 -6.98
CA ILE A 6 2.72 -3.26 -5.98
C ILE A 6 3.80 -4.14 -6.61
N ASN A 7 3.41 -5.18 -7.37
CA ASN A 7 4.36 -6.03 -8.08
C ASN A 7 5.04 -5.32 -9.26
N ALA A 8 4.33 -4.43 -9.97
CA ALA A 8 4.93 -3.61 -11.03
C ALA A 8 6.07 -2.73 -10.48
N LEU A 9 5.83 -2.03 -9.37
CA LEU A 9 6.84 -1.19 -8.72
C LEU A 9 7.99 -2.01 -8.13
N ARG A 10 7.70 -3.20 -7.56
CA ARG A 10 8.75 -4.15 -7.13
C ARG A 10 9.65 -4.57 -8.29
N GLN A 11 9.07 -4.88 -9.45
CA GLN A 11 9.83 -5.26 -10.64
C GLN A 11 10.65 -4.07 -11.17
N ALA A 12 10.05 -2.88 -11.26
CA ALA A 12 10.76 -1.67 -11.69
C ALA A 12 11.96 -1.36 -10.78
N LYS A 13 11.77 -1.39 -9.45
CA LYS A 13 12.85 -1.18 -8.48
C LYS A 13 13.95 -2.25 -8.55
N SER A 14 13.67 -3.46 -9.03
CA SER A 14 14.71 -4.47 -9.23
C SER A 14 15.63 -4.19 -10.43
N MET A 15 15.30 -3.18 -11.25
CA MET A 15 16.06 -2.78 -12.43
C MET A 15 16.91 -1.54 -12.19
N CYS A 16 16.74 -0.82 -11.07
CA CYS A 16 17.39 0.45 -10.79
C CYS A 16 17.78 0.61 -9.31
N ASP A 17 18.69 1.55 -9.04
CA ASP A 17 19.08 1.93 -7.68
C ASP A 17 18.10 2.93 -7.06
N GLU A 18 17.55 3.84 -7.86
CA GLU A 18 16.50 4.80 -7.46
C GLU A 18 15.30 4.72 -8.42
N LEU A 19 14.09 4.68 -7.87
CA LEU A 19 12.83 4.62 -8.60
C LEU A 19 12.01 5.89 -8.35
N ILE A 20 11.87 6.68 -9.40
CA ILE A 20 11.00 7.86 -9.47
C ILE A 20 9.67 7.44 -10.12
N VAL A 21 8.55 7.77 -9.48
CA VAL A 21 7.21 7.50 -10.01
C VAL A 21 6.45 8.80 -10.24
N GLY A 22 6.15 9.09 -11.50
CA GLY A 22 5.27 10.19 -11.88
C GLY A 22 3.80 9.80 -11.74
N ILE A 23 3.01 10.67 -11.10
CA ILE A 23 1.56 10.48 -10.93
C ILE A 23 0.83 11.68 -11.52
N HIS A 24 0.00 11.43 -12.54
CA HIS A 24 -0.79 12.47 -13.20
C HIS A 24 -1.81 13.10 -12.26
N SER A 25 -2.12 14.39 -12.43
CA SER A 25 -3.25 15.03 -11.73
C SER A 25 -4.61 14.57 -12.26
N SER A 26 -5.67 14.80 -11.48
CA SER A 26 -7.05 14.56 -11.92
C SER A 26 -7.42 15.39 -13.16
N ALA A 27 -6.81 16.57 -13.31
CA ALA A 27 -6.98 17.41 -14.49
C ALA A 27 -6.40 16.73 -15.74
N GLU A 28 -5.16 16.27 -15.67
CA GLU A 28 -4.48 15.58 -16.76
C GLU A 28 -5.17 14.27 -17.15
N ILE A 29 -5.62 13.49 -16.15
CA ILE A 29 -6.36 12.24 -16.38
C ILE A 29 -7.68 12.50 -17.10
N ARG A 30 -8.42 13.55 -16.71
CA ARG A 30 -9.73 13.86 -17.32
C ARG A 30 -9.62 14.19 -18.81
N ILE A 31 -8.53 14.81 -19.22
CA ILE A 31 -8.25 15.12 -20.63
C ILE A 31 -8.19 13.82 -21.45
N HIS A 32 -7.47 12.81 -20.95
CA HIS A 32 -7.15 11.59 -21.70
C HIS A 32 -8.10 10.42 -21.48
N LYS A 33 -8.79 10.34 -20.33
CA LYS A 33 -9.63 9.20 -19.97
C LYS A 33 -11.12 9.51 -19.91
N THR A 34 -11.57 10.69 -20.33
CA THR A 34 -12.98 11.17 -20.35
C THR A 34 -13.74 11.17 -19.01
N HIS A 35 -13.21 10.54 -17.96
CA HIS A 35 -13.75 10.52 -16.60
C HIS A 35 -12.68 10.95 -15.58
N LEU A 36 -13.14 11.42 -14.43
CA LEU A 36 -12.27 11.69 -13.29
C LEU A 36 -11.84 10.38 -12.62
N PRO A 37 -10.62 10.31 -12.04
CA PRO A 37 -10.24 9.19 -11.21
C PRO A 37 -11.15 9.10 -9.97
N ILE A 38 -11.42 7.88 -9.51
CA ILE A 38 -12.22 7.66 -8.28
C ILE A 38 -11.49 8.21 -7.05
N MET A 39 -10.17 8.05 -6.98
CA MET A 39 -9.33 8.58 -5.90
C MET A 39 -8.82 9.97 -6.26
N GLY A 40 -8.87 10.89 -5.30
CA GLY A 40 -8.30 12.23 -5.43
C GLY A 40 -6.78 12.21 -5.59
N ASP A 41 -6.21 13.36 -5.96
CA ASP A 41 -4.77 13.48 -6.26
C ASP A 41 -3.90 13.15 -5.05
N ASP A 42 -4.18 13.79 -3.91
CA ASP A 42 -3.48 13.56 -2.65
C ASP A 42 -3.60 12.10 -2.16
N GLU A 43 -4.75 11.46 -2.37
CA GLU A 43 -4.93 10.05 -2.01
C GLU A 43 -4.00 9.16 -2.85
N ARG A 44 -3.91 9.43 -4.15
CA ARG A 44 -3.04 8.67 -5.07
C ARG A 44 -1.57 8.93 -4.77
N TYR A 45 -1.18 10.17 -4.50
CA TYR A 45 0.18 10.52 -4.09
C TYR A 45 0.55 9.83 -2.77
N THR A 46 -0.34 9.87 -1.77
CA THR A 46 -0.15 9.21 -0.47
C THR A 46 0.07 7.70 -0.62
N LEU A 47 -0.76 7.03 -1.42
CA LEU A 47 -0.64 5.59 -1.66
C LEU A 47 0.69 5.21 -2.31
N VAL A 48 1.13 5.97 -3.32
CA VAL A 48 2.38 5.69 -4.05
C VAL A 48 3.61 6.01 -3.19
N ARG A 49 3.60 7.13 -2.45
CA ARG A 49 4.67 7.49 -1.49
C ARG A 49 4.85 6.46 -0.37
N ALA A 50 3.80 5.70 -0.05
CA ALA A 50 3.85 4.64 0.96
C ALA A 50 4.40 3.31 0.42
N CYS A 51 4.54 3.17 -0.90
CA CYS A 51 5.13 1.98 -1.49
C CYS A 51 6.63 1.90 -1.18
N ARG A 52 7.09 0.79 -0.59
CA ARG A 52 8.48 0.62 -0.13
C ARG A 52 9.53 0.59 -1.23
N TRP A 53 9.12 0.37 -2.47
CA TRP A 53 10.01 0.32 -3.63
C TRP A 53 10.11 1.66 -4.35
N VAL A 54 9.33 2.66 -3.95
CA VAL A 54 9.32 4.01 -4.54
C VAL A 54 10.17 4.92 -3.67
N ASP A 55 11.19 5.54 -4.28
CA ASP A 55 12.06 6.49 -3.59
C ASP A 55 11.51 7.91 -3.70
N TYR A 56 11.07 8.31 -4.90
CA TYR A 56 10.54 9.65 -5.16
C TYR A 56 9.21 9.61 -5.91
N VAL A 57 8.33 10.55 -5.58
CA VAL A 57 7.06 10.75 -6.30
C VAL A 57 7.07 12.13 -6.92
N VAL A 58 6.83 12.17 -8.23
CA VAL A 58 6.59 13.40 -8.98
C VAL A 58 5.09 13.57 -9.12
N GLU A 59 4.55 14.58 -8.46
CA GLU A 59 3.14 14.96 -8.54
C GLU A 59 2.88 15.74 -9.82
N ASP A 60 1.62 15.71 -10.29
CA ASP A 60 1.19 16.37 -11.53
C ASP A 60 2.09 16.05 -12.75
N ALA A 61 2.48 14.78 -12.87
CA ALA A 61 3.27 14.34 -14.01
C ALA A 61 2.43 14.42 -15.32
N PRO A 62 2.99 14.89 -16.44
CA PRO A 62 2.34 14.84 -17.75
C PRO A 62 1.93 13.42 -18.13
N TYR A 63 0.88 13.27 -18.95
CA TYR A 63 0.34 11.95 -19.32
C TYR A 63 1.35 11.06 -20.06
N THR A 64 2.19 11.65 -20.91
CA THR A 64 3.18 10.93 -21.70
C THR A 64 4.59 11.24 -21.20
N THR A 65 5.39 10.19 -20.97
CA THR A 65 6.80 10.35 -20.61
C THR A 65 7.58 10.87 -21.82
N SER A 66 8.40 11.91 -21.64
CA SER A 66 9.19 12.52 -22.71
C SER A 66 10.68 12.49 -22.40
N LEU A 67 11.53 12.50 -23.42
CA LEU A 67 12.99 12.57 -23.26
C LEU A 67 13.42 13.81 -22.45
N ARG A 68 12.75 14.95 -22.65
CA ARG A 68 12.99 16.15 -21.86
C ARG A 68 12.72 15.96 -20.37
N MET A 69 11.68 15.21 -20.03
CA MET A 69 11.40 14.86 -18.63
C MET A 69 12.48 13.95 -18.08
N MET A 70 12.95 12.99 -18.88
CA MET A 70 14.05 12.11 -18.48
C MET A 70 15.32 12.91 -18.20
N GLU A 71 15.69 13.85 -19.07
CA GLU A 71 16.82 14.76 -18.84
C GLU A 71 16.64 15.64 -17.59
N LEU A 72 15.44 16.18 -17.37
CA LEU A 72 15.16 17.07 -16.23
C LEU A 72 15.35 16.37 -14.88
N TYR A 73 14.98 15.10 -14.80
CA TYR A 73 15.06 14.29 -13.57
C TYR A 73 16.27 13.35 -13.55
N ASP A 74 17.19 13.49 -14.51
CA ASP A 74 18.39 12.63 -14.65
C ASP A 74 18.05 11.12 -14.68
N ILE A 75 17.05 10.76 -15.50
CA ILE A 75 16.52 9.39 -15.61
C ILE A 75 17.26 8.62 -16.71
N ASP A 76 17.90 7.51 -16.33
CA ASP A 76 18.58 6.60 -17.27
C ASP A 76 17.63 5.92 -18.25
N PHE A 77 16.49 5.40 -17.75
CA PHE A 77 15.49 4.69 -18.55
C PHE A 77 14.09 4.75 -17.93
N ALA A 78 13.07 4.68 -18.78
CA ALA A 78 11.69 4.48 -18.35
C ALA A 78 11.35 2.99 -18.25
N VAL A 79 10.42 2.64 -17.36
CA VAL A 79 9.91 1.26 -17.20
C VAL A 79 8.40 1.24 -17.31
N HIS A 80 7.85 0.33 -18.10
CA HIS A 80 6.41 0.12 -18.21
C HIS A 80 6.06 -1.38 -18.28
N GLY A 81 4.77 -1.69 -18.17
CA GLY A 81 4.27 -3.02 -18.52
C GLY A 81 4.54 -3.35 -19.99
N ASP A 82 4.61 -4.64 -20.29
CA ASP A 82 4.71 -5.20 -21.64
C ASP A 82 3.41 -5.04 -22.47
N ASP A 83 2.39 -4.37 -21.93
CA ASP A 83 1.22 -3.93 -22.68
C ASP A 83 1.53 -2.69 -23.54
N LEU A 84 1.35 -2.83 -24.86
CA LEU A 84 1.49 -1.72 -25.81
C LEU A 84 0.52 -0.60 -25.45
N THR A 85 1.05 0.59 -25.21
CA THR A 85 0.24 1.81 -25.02
C THR A 85 0.34 2.67 -26.26
N THR A 86 -0.78 2.84 -26.94
CA THR A 86 -0.91 3.76 -28.07
C THR A 86 -1.52 5.08 -27.58
N THR A 87 -1.02 6.18 -28.11
CA THR A 87 -1.63 7.51 -28.03
C THR A 87 -2.98 7.54 -28.75
N GLU A 88 -3.72 8.64 -28.60
CA GLU A 88 -4.99 8.88 -29.30
C GLU A 88 -4.85 8.84 -30.83
N THR A 89 -3.65 9.11 -31.36
CA THR A 89 -3.32 9.05 -32.79
C THR A 89 -2.90 7.64 -33.25
N GLY A 90 -2.85 6.65 -32.35
CA GLY A 90 -2.43 5.29 -32.65
C GLY A 90 -0.91 5.07 -32.62
N GLU A 91 -0.12 6.11 -32.33
CA GLU A 91 1.34 6.02 -32.21
C GLU A 91 1.75 5.50 -30.83
N ASN A 92 2.85 4.76 -30.75
CA ASN A 92 3.36 4.26 -29.47
C ASN A 92 3.80 5.43 -28.57
N SER A 93 3.19 5.56 -27.39
CA SER A 93 3.43 6.66 -26.44
C SER A 93 4.88 6.76 -25.97
N TYR A 94 5.66 5.67 -26.12
CA TYR A 94 7.05 5.59 -25.70
C TYR A 94 8.03 5.48 -26.88
N GLN A 95 7.60 5.71 -28.13
CA GLN A 95 8.44 5.48 -29.31
C GLN A 95 9.78 6.22 -29.23
N ALA A 96 9.78 7.50 -28.88
CA ALA A 96 11.00 8.28 -28.74
C ALA A 96 11.96 7.71 -27.67
N ILE A 97 11.43 7.13 -26.59
CA ILE A 97 12.22 6.53 -25.50
C ILE A 97 12.79 5.17 -25.95
N ILE A 98 11.99 4.40 -26.71
CA ILE A 98 12.39 3.13 -27.31
C ILE A 98 13.53 3.35 -28.32
N ASP A 99 13.40 4.35 -29.19
CA ASP A 99 14.39 4.70 -30.22
C ASP A 99 15.73 5.14 -29.61
N ASN A 100 15.71 5.70 -28.38
CA ASN A 100 16.91 6.04 -27.62
C ASN A 100 17.47 4.87 -26.77
N HIS A 101 16.88 3.67 -26.87
CA HIS A 101 17.26 2.48 -26.07
C HIS A 101 17.11 2.65 -24.55
N GLN A 102 16.30 3.62 -24.11
CA GLN A 102 16.06 3.98 -22.72
C GLN A 102 14.71 3.43 -22.20
N MET A 103 14.22 2.33 -22.79
CA MET A 103 13.00 1.65 -22.35
C MET A 103 13.32 0.28 -21.73
N ARG A 104 12.64 -0.05 -20.63
CA ARG A 104 12.63 -1.36 -20.00
C ARG A 104 11.18 -1.81 -19.75
N TYR A 105 10.99 -3.12 -19.64
CA TYR A 105 9.67 -3.70 -19.49
C TYR A 105 9.60 -4.69 -18.33
N PHE A 106 8.48 -4.70 -17.63
CA PHE A 106 8.12 -5.76 -16.69
C PHE A 106 6.85 -6.48 -17.14
N THR A 107 6.67 -7.71 -16.68
CA THR A 107 5.47 -8.49 -17.01
C THR A 107 4.27 -8.01 -16.20
N ARG A 108 3.15 -7.77 -16.89
CA ARG A 108 1.87 -7.44 -16.24
C ARG A 108 1.44 -8.54 -15.28
N THR A 109 0.98 -8.15 -14.09
CA THR A 109 0.50 -9.11 -13.09
C THR A 109 -0.90 -9.64 -13.49
N PRO A 110 -1.09 -10.95 -13.66
CA PRO A 110 -2.38 -11.51 -14.04
C PRO A 110 -3.36 -11.55 -12.86
N GLY A 111 -4.66 -11.58 -13.15
CA GLY A 111 -5.72 -11.76 -12.16
C GLY A 111 -6.12 -10.50 -11.38
N VAL A 112 -5.71 -9.31 -11.84
CA VAL A 112 -6.16 -8.04 -11.25
C VAL A 112 -6.10 -6.86 -12.22
N SER A 113 -7.13 -6.03 -12.11
CA SER A 113 -7.21 -4.71 -12.71
C SER A 113 -8.16 -3.83 -11.89
N SER A 114 -8.04 -2.51 -12.04
CA SER A 114 -8.99 -1.58 -11.40
C SER A 114 -10.44 -1.83 -11.84
N SER A 115 -10.67 -2.17 -13.11
CA SER A 115 -12.00 -2.47 -13.64
C SER A 115 -12.61 -3.72 -13.00
N GLU A 116 -11.81 -4.77 -12.81
CA GLU A 116 -12.26 -5.98 -12.11
C GLU A 116 -12.60 -5.70 -10.65
N ILE A 117 -11.77 -4.92 -9.93
CA ILE A 117 -12.05 -4.56 -8.53
C ILE A 117 -13.35 -3.76 -8.42
N VAL A 118 -13.57 -2.76 -9.29
CA VAL A 118 -14.81 -2.00 -9.31
C VAL A 118 -16.00 -2.93 -9.58
N GLN A 119 -15.87 -3.86 -10.54
CA GLN A 119 -16.91 -4.83 -10.81
C GLN A 119 -17.20 -5.72 -9.60
N TRP A 120 -16.17 -6.20 -8.88
CA TRP A 120 -16.33 -7.02 -7.67
C TRP A 120 -17.03 -6.26 -6.55
N ILE A 121 -16.75 -4.95 -6.39
CA ILE A 121 -17.46 -4.10 -5.45
C ILE A 121 -18.95 -3.99 -5.81
N LEU A 122 -19.26 -3.86 -7.11
CA LEU A 122 -20.64 -3.66 -7.57
C LEU A 122 -21.48 -4.94 -7.57
N THR A 123 -20.90 -6.09 -7.94
CA THR A 123 -21.66 -7.33 -8.18
C THR A 123 -21.24 -8.49 -7.29
N GLY A 124 -20.30 -8.28 -6.37
CA GLY A 124 -19.63 -9.35 -5.65
C GLY A 124 -18.59 -10.06 -6.53
N ARG A 125 -17.58 -10.64 -5.88
CA ARG A 125 -16.55 -11.43 -6.56
C ARG A 125 -17.03 -12.87 -6.71
N PRO A 126 -17.17 -13.40 -7.94
CA PRO A 126 -17.75 -14.71 -8.18
C PRO A 126 -16.81 -15.86 -7.78
N THR A 127 -15.50 -15.70 -7.98
CA THR A 127 -14.48 -16.69 -7.63
C THR A 127 -13.22 -16.03 -7.07
N ILE A 128 -12.61 -16.69 -6.09
CA ILE A 128 -11.33 -16.28 -5.52
C ILE A 128 -10.25 -17.19 -6.14
N ASP A 129 -9.56 -16.69 -7.17
CA ASP A 129 -8.25 -17.22 -7.58
C ASP A 129 -7.17 -16.24 -7.15
N ASP A 130 -6.49 -16.58 -6.06
CA ASP A 130 -5.42 -15.76 -5.48
C ASP A 130 -4.02 -16.33 -5.77
N GLY A 131 -3.92 -17.32 -6.68
CA GLY A 131 -2.66 -17.95 -7.08
C GLY A 131 -1.59 -16.95 -7.55
N PRO A 132 -1.93 -15.97 -8.42
CA PRO A 132 -1.01 -14.89 -8.78
C PRO A 132 -0.53 -14.07 -7.58
N ALA A 133 -1.44 -13.66 -6.70
CA ALA A 133 -1.11 -12.88 -5.51
C ALA A 133 -0.19 -13.65 -4.55
N ARG A 134 -0.44 -14.95 -4.32
CA ARG A 134 0.44 -15.82 -3.51
C ARG A 134 1.85 -15.91 -4.08
N LYS A 135 2.00 -15.95 -5.40
CA LYS A 135 3.33 -15.94 -6.05
C LYS A 135 4.05 -14.62 -5.77
N VAL A 136 3.37 -13.49 -5.95
CA VAL A 136 3.93 -12.16 -5.64
C VAL A 136 4.30 -12.06 -4.17
N LEU A 137 3.43 -12.52 -3.27
CA LEU A 137 3.66 -12.45 -1.82
C LEU A 137 4.95 -13.17 -1.41
N LYS A 138 5.25 -14.33 -2.01
CA LYS A 138 6.51 -15.06 -1.80
C LYS A 138 7.74 -14.25 -2.25
N MET A 139 7.60 -13.40 -3.25
CA MET A 139 8.66 -12.53 -3.76
C MET A 139 8.85 -11.25 -2.94
N CYS A 140 7.91 -10.90 -2.06
CA CYS A 140 8.00 -9.67 -1.25
C CYS A 140 8.97 -9.76 -0.06
N GLU A 141 9.72 -10.87 0.09
CA GLU A 141 10.85 -11.18 1.02
C GLU A 141 10.70 -10.92 2.54
N ASN A 142 9.83 -10.00 2.99
CA ASN A 142 9.92 -9.37 4.30
C ASN A 142 8.76 -9.63 5.29
N PRO A 143 7.46 -9.73 4.89
CA PRO A 143 6.38 -9.74 5.89
C PRO A 143 6.22 -11.05 6.69
N LEU A 144 6.79 -12.16 6.21
CA LEU A 144 6.55 -13.50 6.76
C LEU A 144 7.74 -14.09 7.53
N ARG A 145 8.85 -13.36 7.69
CA ARG A 145 10.02 -13.88 8.42
C ARG A 145 9.83 -13.77 9.95
N PRO A 146 10.05 -14.85 10.72
CA PRO A 146 10.18 -14.77 12.18
C PRO A 146 11.33 -13.82 12.56
N CYS A 147 11.15 -13.02 13.62
CA CYS A 147 12.13 -12.00 14.04
C CYS A 147 13.48 -12.59 14.43
N GLN A 148 14.56 -11.93 14.00
CA GLN A 148 15.77 -11.78 14.79
C GLN A 148 15.42 -10.97 16.06
N SER A 149 15.51 -11.58 17.25
CA SER A 149 15.33 -10.99 18.61
C SER A 149 14.64 -9.61 18.69
N SER A 150 13.39 -9.58 19.15
CA SER A 150 12.65 -8.36 19.53
C SER A 150 13.10 -7.75 20.86
N LYS A 151 14.18 -8.25 21.46
CA LYS A 151 14.65 -7.84 22.79
C LYS A 151 15.02 -6.35 22.78
N GLY A 152 14.30 -5.56 23.59
CA GLY A 152 14.52 -4.12 23.74
C GLY A 152 13.85 -3.22 22.70
N LYS A 153 12.98 -3.78 21.82
CA LYS A 153 12.21 -3.03 20.83
C LYS A 153 10.75 -2.89 21.25
N VAL A 154 10.13 -1.76 20.94
CA VAL A 154 8.67 -1.57 21.04
C VAL A 154 8.01 -2.21 19.83
N VAL A 155 7.08 -3.13 20.07
CA VAL A 155 6.37 -3.88 19.02
C VAL A 155 4.89 -3.54 19.06
N GLY A 156 4.38 -2.93 17.99
CA GLY A 156 2.94 -2.68 17.81
C GLY A 156 2.27 -3.75 16.97
N LEU A 157 1.00 -4.03 17.27
CA LEU A 157 0.10 -4.77 16.41
C LEU A 157 -1.08 -3.88 16.05
N ILE A 158 -1.50 -3.90 14.79
CA ILE A 158 -2.85 -3.43 14.40
C ILE A 158 -3.50 -4.55 13.59
N ASP A 159 -4.70 -4.96 13.98
CA ASP A 159 -5.46 -5.94 13.24
C ASP A 159 -6.60 -5.29 12.43
N GLY A 160 -7.06 -5.98 11.39
CA GLY A 160 -8.07 -5.42 10.53
C GLY A 160 -8.45 -6.27 9.33
N ALA A 161 -9.46 -5.78 8.64
CA ALA A 161 -9.88 -6.28 7.35
C ALA A 161 -8.81 -6.03 6.27
N TRP A 162 -8.31 -4.80 6.20
CA TRP A 162 -7.34 -4.35 5.20
C TRP A 162 -7.73 -4.72 3.76
N ASP A 163 -9.01 -4.54 3.43
CA ASP A 163 -9.57 -5.05 2.17
C ASP A 163 -9.07 -4.26 0.95
N VAL A 164 -9.68 -3.10 0.68
CA VAL A 164 -9.15 -2.15 -0.30
C VAL A 164 -8.41 -1.05 0.46
N LEU A 165 -7.07 -1.11 0.44
CA LEU A 165 -6.23 -0.15 1.17
C LEU A 165 -6.38 1.28 0.59
N THR A 166 -6.72 2.22 1.46
CA THR A 166 -6.95 3.64 1.15
C THR A 166 -5.82 4.53 1.68
N ALA A 167 -5.85 5.82 1.34
CA ALA A 167 -4.92 6.80 1.91
C ALA A 167 -5.10 6.99 3.42
N ALA A 168 -6.32 6.79 3.95
CA ALA A 168 -6.58 6.83 5.39
C ALA A 168 -5.86 5.68 6.12
N ASP A 169 -5.91 4.47 5.57
CA ASP A 169 -5.19 3.31 6.10
C ASP A 169 -3.67 3.57 6.09
N VAL A 170 -3.15 4.13 5.01
CA VAL A 170 -1.72 4.49 4.91
C VAL A 170 -1.32 5.50 6.00
N ARG A 171 -2.15 6.51 6.27
CA ARG A 171 -1.90 7.50 7.33
C ARG A 171 -1.95 6.87 8.72
N LEU A 172 -2.90 5.98 8.96
CA LEU A 172 -2.98 5.19 10.19
C LEU A 172 -1.70 4.36 10.38
N LEU A 173 -1.26 3.64 9.35
CA LEU A 173 -0.05 2.83 9.39
C LEU A 173 1.20 3.67 9.62
N ALA A 174 1.30 4.85 9.00
CA ALA A 174 2.41 5.78 9.20
C ALA A 174 2.46 6.29 10.65
N ALA A 175 1.31 6.73 11.19
CA ALA A 175 1.20 7.17 12.58
C ALA A 175 1.57 6.03 13.54
N ALA A 176 1.03 4.82 13.32
CA ALA A 176 1.34 3.64 14.10
C ALA A 176 2.83 3.30 14.10
N LYS A 177 3.46 3.26 12.91
CA LYS A 177 4.88 2.99 12.75
C LYS A 177 5.76 4.02 13.44
N SER A 178 5.34 5.28 13.53
CA SER A 178 6.10 6.32 14.24
C SER A 178 6.21 6.09 15.75
N MET A 179 5.32 5.28 16.32
CA MET A 179 5.26 4.98 17.76
C MET A 179 5.98 3.67 18.13
N VAL A 180 6.42 2.87 17.14
CA VAL A 180 6.94 1.52 17.39
C VAL A 180 8.17 1.21 16.53
N ASP A 181 9.09 0.40 17.06
CA ASP A 181 10.23 -0.08 16.28
C ASP A 181 9.81 -1.13 15.25
N ILE A 182 8.80 -1.94 15.58
CA ILE A 182 8.27 -3.01 14.73
C ILE A 182 6.74 -2.92 14.71
N LEU A 183 6.16 -2.70 13.54
CA LEU A 183 4.72 -2.72 13.29
C LEU A 183 4.32 -4.03 12.62
N ILE A 184 3.53 -4.83 13.34
CA ILE A 184 2.91 -6.06 12.86
C ILE A 184 1.47 -5.73 12.45
N ILE A 185 1.04 -6.25 11.31
CA ILE A 185 -0.33 -6.12 10.83
C ILE A 185 -1.04 -7.46 10.86
N GLY A 186 -2.08 -7.56 11.68
CA GLY A 186 -2.99 -8.69 11.71
C GLY A 186 -4.01 -8.57 10.58
N VAL A 187 -4.12 -9.59 9.75
CA VAL A 187 -5.02 -9.60 8.60
C VAL A 187 -6.09 -10.67 8.81
N LYS A 188 -7.35 -10.25 8.93
CA LYS A 188 -8.50 -11.17 9.10
C LYS A 188 -8.65 -12.05 7.87
N THR A 189 -9.14 -13.28 8.03
CA THR A 189 -9.39 -14.23 6.93
C THR A 189 -10.54 -13.77 6.01
N ASP A 190 -10.77 -14.53 4.94
CA ASP A 190 -11.77 -14.23 3.91
C ASP A 190 -13.19 -14.65 4.28
N GLU A 191 -13.42 -15.23 5.47
CA GLU A 191 -14.73 -15.68 5.97
C GLU A 191 -15.70 -14.52 6.31
N ARG A 192 -15.40 -13.30 5.84
CA ARG A 192 -16.15 -12.08 6.17
C ARG A 192 -17.14 -11.76 5.05
N PRO A 193 -18.34 -11.25 5.39
CA PRO A 193 -19.26 -10.75 4.38
C PRO A 193 -18.58 -9.58 3.64
N ASN A 194 -18.73 -9.56 2.31
CA ASN A 194 -18.28 -8.49 1.42
C ASN A 194 -16.75 -8.33 1.27
N ALA A 195 -15.94 -9.37 1.56
CA ALA A 195 -14.52 -9.33 1.20
C ALA A 195 -14.35 -9.19 -0.32
N VAL A 196 -13.74 -8.09 -0.75
CA VAL A 196 -13.48 -7.80 -2.17
C VAL A 196 -12.20 -8.49 -2.61
N LEU A 197 -11.15 -8.39 -1.79
CA LEU A 197 -9.84 -8.97 -2.02
C LEU A 197 -9.61 -10.16 -1.08
N SER A 198 -8.99 -11.20 -1.63
CA SER A 198 -8.51 -12.37 -0.88
C SER A 198 -7.42 -12.00 0.11
N LEU A 199 -7.17 -12.88 1.08
CA LEU A 199 -6.12 -12.74 2.06
C LEU A 199 -4.75 -12.52 1.40
N ALA A 200 -4.42 -13.27 0.36
CA ALA A 200 -3.12 -13.12 -0.30
C ALA A 200 -2.98 -11.77 -1.01
N GLU A 201 -4.03 -11.27 -1.65
CA GLU A 201 -4.01 -9.96 -2.34
C GLU A 201 -3.84 -8.81 -1.34
N ARG A 202 -4.57 -8.85 -0.22
CA ARG A 202 -4.46 -7.88 0.88
C ARG A 202 -3.06 -7.90 1.49
N CYS A 203 -2.52 -9.09 1.73
CA CYS A 203 -1.16 -9.27 2.23
C CYS A 203 -0.10 -8.71 1.28
N VAL A 204 -0.26 -8.83 -0.05
CA VAL A 204 0.70 -8.23 -1.00
C VAL A 204 0.68 -6.70 -0.91
N VAL A 205 -0.51 -6.09 -0.84
CA VAL A 205 -0.61 -4.62 -0.75
C VAL A 205 0.03 -4.11 0.54
N LEU A 206 -0.28 -4.75 1.68
CA LEU A 206 0.34 -4.44 2.96
C LEU A 206 1.85 -4.68 2.95
N ALA A 207 2.32 -5.75 2.30
CA ALA A 207 3.73 -6.06 2.16
C ALA A 207 4.47 -4.97 1.38
N GLY A 208 3.78 -4.35 0.40
CA GLY A 208 4.30 -3.21 -0.34
C GLY A 208 4.33 -1.91 0.45
N CYS A 209 3.64 -1.80 1.58
CA CYS A 209 3.64 -0.59 2.40
C CYS A 209 4.92 -0.52 3.25
N LYS A 210 5.64 0.61 3.18
CA LYS A 210 6.93 0.80 3.88
C LYS A 210 6.82 0.89 5.40
N TYR A 211 5.62 1.19 5.91
CA TYR A 211 5.35 1.27 7.34
C TYR A 211 5.11 -0.10 7.99
N VAL A 212 4.87 -1.13 7.18
CA VAL A 212 4.56 -2.49 7.64
C VAL A 212 5.84 -3.31 7.73
N ASP A 213 6.18 -3.82 8.91
CA ASP A 213 7.32 -4.72 9.08
C ASP A 213 6.91 -6.19 8.93
N ARG A 214 5.71 -6.55 9.40
CA ARG A 214 5.22 -7.93 9.37
C ARG A 214 3.73 -8.03 9.13
N ILE A 215 3.34 -9.19 8.60
CA ILE A 215 1.94 -9.55 8.40
C ILE A 215 1.69 -10.91 9.04
N VAL A 216 0.61 -11.01 9.80
CA VAL A 216 0.18 -12.24 10.48
C VAL A 216 -1.30 -12.49 10.21
N ASP A 217 -1.69 -13.76 10.17
CA ASP A 217 -3.10 -14.13 10.09
C ASP A 217 -3.77 -13.85 11.45
N ALA A 218 -4.75 -12.94 11.47
CA ALA A 218 -5.45 -12.57 12.69
C ALA A 218 -6.31 -13.72 13.26
N SER A 219 -6.69 -14.72 12.45
CA SER A 219 -7.43 -15.90 12.92
C SER A 219 -6.56 -16.91 13.68
N SER A 220 -5.25 -16.88 13.43
CA SER A 220 -4.27 -17.72 14.14
C SER A 220 -3.84 -17.14 15.48
N GLN A 221 -4.32 -15.93 15.82
CA GLN A 221 -4.05 -15.28 17.09
C GLN A 221 -5.08 -15.75 18.12
N PRO A 222 -4.68 -16.02 19.38
CA PRO A 222 -5.63 -16.08 20.48
C PRO A 222 -6.43 -14.78 20.48
N SER A 223 -7.75 -14.87 20.63
CA SER A 223 -8.60 -13.69 20.81
C SER A 223 -8.01 -12.79 21.91
N GLY A 224 -7.57 -11.58 21.55
CA GLY A 224 -6.98 -10.61 22.49
C GLY A 224 -5.50 -10.33 22.30
N ILE A 225 -4.99 -10.18 21.06
CA ILE A 225 -3.70 -9.49 20.91
C ILE A 225 -3.91 -8.00 20.95
N ASP A 226 -3.68 -7.54 22.17
CA ASP A 226 -3.63 -6.17 22.59
C ASP A 226 -2.48 -5.42 21.92
N VAL A 227 -2.71 -4.17 21.53
CA VAL A 227 -1.66 -3.25 21.08
C VAL A 227 -0.72 -2.98 22.26
N LEU A 228 0.36 -3.76 22.37
CA LEU A 228 1.31 -3.67 23.48
C LEU A 228 2.27 -2.48 23.29
N PHE A 229 2.00 -1.37 23.98
CA PHE A 229 3.02 -0.34 24.22
C PHE A 229 3.85 -0.75 25.44
N SER A 230 5.11 -1.13 25.21
CA SER A 230 6.10 -1.27 26.29
C SER A 230 6.86 0.04 26.44
N ALA A 231 6.34 0.95 27.26
CA ALA A 231 7.16 2.00 27.87
C ALA A 231 7.58 1.52 29.27
N GLY A 232 8.89 1.38 29.48
CA GLY A 232 9.58 1.44 30.78
C GLY A 232 8.96 0.76 32.01
N GLU A 233 9.68 -0.24 32.50
CA GLU A 233 9.53 -0.95 33.80
C GLU A 233 8.39 -1.97 33.91
N ALA A 234 8.82 -3.23 33.89
CA ALA A 234 8.00 -4.42 34.09
C ALA A 234 7.40 -4.46 35.51
N ASN A 235 6.17 -4.01 35.67
CA ASN A 235 5.37 -4.36 36.84
C ASN A 235 4.75 -5.75 36.64
N ARG A 236 5.29 -6.72 37.37
CA ARG A 236 4.83 -8.13 37.38
C ARG A 236 3.60 -8.26 38.26
N VAL A 237 2.53 -8.87 37.75
CA VAL A 237 1.48 -9.50 38.55
C VAL A 237 1.36 -10.96 38.11
N ASN A 238 1.55 -11.90 39.03
CA ASN A 238 1.46 -13.36 38.80
C ASN A 238 2.35 -13.95 37.68
N GLY A 239 3.52 -13.37 37.42
CA GLY A 239 4.54 -13.99 36.56
C GLY A 239 4.27 -13.97 35.05
N LEU A 240 3.19 -13.32 34.61
CA LEU A 240 2.90 -13.02 33.21
C LEU A 240 2.88 -11.50 33.02
N ALA A 241 3.59 -11.01 32.00
CA ALA A 241 3.59 -9.59 31.65
C ALA A 241 2.25 -9.24 30.99
N VAL A 242 1.53 -8.25 31.51
CA VAL A 242 0.28 -7.72 30.94
C VAL A 242 0.46 -6.21 30.77
N THR A 243 0.13 -5.65 29.60
CA THR A 243 0.15 -4.20 29.37
C THR A 243 -0.98 -3.81 28.39
N TRP A 244 -1.57 -2.64 28.63
CA TRP A 244 -2.90 -2.16 28.22
C TRP A 244 -3.19 -2.04 26.70
N VAL A 245 -4.48 -2.05 26.36
CA VAL A 245 -5.08 -2.25 25.02
C VAL A 245 -5.78 -0.98 24.52
N ILE A 246 -5.56 -0.56 23.27
CA ILE A 246 -6.53 0.29 22.55
C ILE A 246 -7.22 -0.60 21.52
N HIS A 247 -8.52 -0.84 21.74
CA HIS A 247 -9.38 -1.61 20.85
C HIS A 247 -10.11 -0.62 19.91
N ILE A 248 -9.83 -0.63 18.60
CA ILE A 248 -10.65 0.08 17.61
C ILE A 248 -11.51 -0.97 16.89
N GLY A 249 -12.57 -1.41 17.57
CA GLY A 249 -13.58 -2.30 17.00
C GLY A 249 -14.70 -1.53 16.29
N GLU A 250 -15.23 -2.10 15.21
CA GLU A 250 -16.43 -1.64 14.49
C GLU A 250 -17.69 -1.85 15.35
N ASN A 251 -17.90 -1.01 16.36
CA ASN A 251 -19.19 -0.69 16.99
C ASN A 251 -18.93 0.12 18.26
N LEU A 252 -18.97 1.45 18.17
CA LEU A 252 -19.29 2.34 19.29
C LEU A 252 -19.44 3.77 18.76
N LEU A 253 -20.70 4.17 18.56
CA LEU A 253 -21.10 5.54 18.22
C LEU A 253 -20.83 6.56 19.34
N ASP A 254 -20.34 6.15 20.52
CA ASP A 254 -20.32 7.04 21.69
C ASP A 254 -18.92 7.39 22.24
N ASN A 255 -17.81 6.88 21.68
CA ASN A 255 -16.47 7.19 22.20
C ASN A 255 -15.49 7.76 21.16
N GLN A 256 -15.99 8.21 20.01
CA GLN A 256 -15.15 8.87 19.01
C GLN A 256 -14.68 10.27 19.41
N GLU A 257 -15.33 10.96 20.37
CA GLU A 257 -14.98 12.35 20.69
C GLU A 257 -13.57 12.53 21.26
N HIS A 258 -13.03 11.58 22.04
CA HIS A 258 -11.74 11.81 22.68
C HIS A 258 -10.55 11.59 21.73
N LEU A 259 -10.63 10.58 20.85
CA LEU A 259 -9.61 10.31 19.83
C LEU A 259 -9.69 11.31 18.67
N ILE A 260 -10.91 11.73 18.29
CA ILE A 260 -11.12 12.82 17.32
C ILE A 260 -10.61 14.15 17.90
N ARG A 261 -10.70 14.39 19.22
CA ARG A 261 -10.12 15.59 19.86
C ARG A 261 -8.60 15.58 19.86
N GLU A 262 -7.92 14.44 20.06
CA GLU A 262 -6.46 14.37 19.95
C GLU A 262 -5.98 14.50 18.48
N ILE A 263 -6.72 13.91 17.54
CA ILE A 263 -6.46 14.09 16.10
C ILE A 263 -6.79 15.53 15.66
N HIS A 264 -7.81 16.19 16.22
CA HIS A 264 -8.10 17.61 15.96
C HIS A 264 -7.13 18.57 16.65
N GLN A 265 -6.59 18.25 17.83
CA GLN A 265 -5.55 19.05 18.48
C GLN A 265 -4.22 19.00 17.71
N SER A 266 -3.95 17.94 16.95
CA SER A 266 -2.84 17.90 15.99
C SER A 266 -3.08 18.75 14.72
N ARG A 267 -4.30 19.27 14.54
CA ARG A 267 -4.72 20.09 13.40
C ARG A 267 -4.54 21.60 13.66
N ASP A 268 -4.38 22.02 14.91
CA ASP A 268 -4.12 23.43 15.30
C ASP A 268 -2.62 23.80 15.30
N LEU A 269 -1.74 22.89 14.89
CA LEU A 269 -0.32 23.16 14.66
C LEU A 269 0.00 23.54 13.20
N TYR A 270 -1.02 23.59 12.33
CA TYR A 270 -0.91 24.06 10.93
C TYR A 270 -2.15 24.87 10.52
N ALA A 271 -2.43 25.94 11.27
CA ALA A 271 -3.26 27.05 10.83
C ALA A 271 -2.36 28.25 10.46
#